data_AF-A0AAV5D2H7-F1
#
_entry.id   AF-A0AAV5D2H7-F1
#
_cell.length_a   1.000
_cell.length_b   1.000
_cell.length_c   1.000
_cell.angle_alpha   90.00
_cell.angle_beta   90.00
_cell.angle_gamma   90.00
#
_symmetry.space_group_name_H-M   'P 1'
#
loop_
_entity.id
_entity.type
_entity.pdbx_description
1 polymer ?
#
loop_
_entity_poly.entity_id
_entity_poly.type
_entity_poly.pdbx_seq_one_letter_code
_entity_poly.pdbx_strand_id
1 'polypeptide(L)'
;MATEIGDGTNTLFWKDRWLLGQRIEDLSPVLASMVPGRFANRRTVNDAISNMAWIRDIHGEATPEVIAEFLKLCDIIDQVELQPDTPDRHTWRFSTSGQYTAKSAYDTLFLGSVPFEPWERVWKSWAPGKCHFFLWLAVHRRCWTADRLR
;
A
#
# COMPACT_ATOMS: atom_id res chain seq x y z
N MET A 1 -2.62 -4.90 4.07
CA MET A 1 -3.79 -4.88 4.96
C MET A 1 -5.06 -4.97 4.13
N ALA A 2 -6.11 -5.61 4.64
CA ALA A 2 -7.50 -5.39 4.25
C ALA A 2 -8.23 -4.80 5.44
N THR A 3 -9.21 -3.95 5.18
CA THR A 3 -9.97 -3.28 6.24
C THR A 3 -11.43 -3.68 6.14
N GLU A 4 -12.00 -4.07 7.27
CA GLU A 4 -13.44 -4.08 7.48
C GLU A 4 -13.83 -2.78 8.16
N ILE A 5 -14.79 -2.06 7.59
CA ILE A 5 -15.16 -0.74 8.08
C ILE A 5 -16.16 -0.85 9.21
N GLY A 6 -15.91 -0.07 10.26
CA GLY A 6 -16.88 0.30 11.26
C GLY A 6 -17.26 1.77 11.07
N ASP A 7 -16.63 2.66 11.83
CA ASP A 7 -16.89 4.10 11.82
C ASP A 7 -16.20 4.83 10.67
N GLY A 8 -15.21 4.22 10.01
CA GLY A 8 -14.50 4.76 8.86
C GLY A 8 -13.48 5.86 9.19
N THR A 9 -13.20 6.13 10.46
CA THR A 9 -12.36 7.27 10.89
C THR A 9 -10.87 6.99 10.78
N ASN A 10 -10.45 5.73 10.76
CA ASN A 10 -9.04 5.32 10.68
C ASN A 10 -8.70 4.60 9.37
N THR A 11 -9.51 4.79 8.33
CA THR A 11 -9.34 4.15 7.03
C THR A 11 -9.31 5.20 5.95
N LEU A 12 -8.29 5.20 5.10
CA LEU A 12 -8.17 6.14 3.98
C LEU A 12 -9.03 5.72 2.81
N PHE A 13 -9.97 6.58 2.41
CA PHE A 13 -10.96 6.33 1.37
C PHE A 13 -10.32 5.95 0.02
N TRP A 14 -9.26 6.66 -0.39
CA TRP A 14 -8.64 6.42 -1.71
C TRP A 14 -7.52 5.37 -1.71
N LYS A 15 -6.89 5.11 -0.55
CA LYS A 15 -5.63 4.35 -0.47
C LYS A 15 -5.75 2.96 0.14
N ASP A 16 -6.68 2.77 1.08
CA ASP A 16 -6.81 1.51 1.79
C ASP A 16 -7.71 0.50 1.07
N ARG A 17 -7.51 -0.77 1.40
CA ARG A 17 -8.30 -1.89 0.85
C ARG A 17 -9.54 -2.13 1.69
N TRP A 18 -10.53 -1.26 1.56
CA TRP A 18 -11.75 -1.28 2.37
C TRP A 18 -13.01 -1.57 1.56
N LEU A 19 -13.03 -1.21 0.28
CA LEU A 19 -14.20 -1.38 -0.58
C LEU A 19 -14.12 -2.72 -1.29
N LEU A 20 -14.96 -3.69 -0.89
CA LEU A 20 -14.97 -5.05 -1.43
C LEU A 20 -13.58 -5.74 -1.34
N GLY A 21 -12.81 -5.41 -0.30
CA GLY A 21 -11.44 -5.91 -0.09
C GLY A 21 -10.39 -5.36 -1.08
N GLN A 22 -10.74 -4.32 -1.84
CA GLN A 22 -9.91 -3.65 -2.84
C GLN A 22 -9.74 -2.17 -2.52
N ARG A 23 -8.75 -1.54 -3.17
CA ARG A 23 -8.63 -0.08 -3.19
C ARG A 23 -9.56 0.46 -4.27
N ILE A 24 -10.02 1.71 -4.13
CA ILE A 24 -10.77 2.37 -5.20
C ILE A 24 -9.93 2.44 -6.49
N GLU A 25 -8.62 2.67 -6.38
CA GLU A 25 -7.68 2.63 -7.52
C GLU A 25 -7.65 1.28 -8.25
N ASP A 26 -7.95 0.16 -7.56
CA ASP A 26 -8.03 -1.16 -8.19
C ASP A 26 -9.38 -1.34 -8.94
N LEU A 27 -10.44 -0.65 -8.52
CA LEU A 27 -11.81 -0.77 -9.07
C LEU A 27 -12.13 0.24 -10.18
N SER A 28 -11.57 1.46 -10.04
CA SER A 28 -11.80 2.64 -10.86
C SER A 28 -10.48 3.42 -11.00
N PRO A 29 -9.49 2.88 -11.74
CA PRO A 29 -8.15 3.44 -11.85
C PRO A 29 -8.11 4.82 -12.55
N VAL A 30 -8.94 5.05 -13.56
CA VAL A 30 -8.95 6.31 -14.31
C VAL A 30 -9.48 7.43 -13.43
N LEU A 31 -10.57 7.20 -12.72
CA LEU A 31 -11.15 8.11 -11.73
C LEU A 31 -10.18 8.37 -10.58
N ALA A 32 -9.54 7.34 -10.04
CA ALA A 32 -8.57 7.49 -8.95
C ALA A 32 -7.36 8.33 -9.37
N SER A 33 -6.96 8.28 -10.64
CA SER A 33 -5.88 9.12 -11.17
C SER A 33 -6.21 10.62 -11.18
N MET A 34 -7.50 10.96 -11.17
CA MET A 34 -7.99 12.34 -11.09
C MET A 34 -7.95 12.91 -9.67
N VAL A 35 -7.57 12.12 -8.66
CA VAL A 35 -7.53 12.55 -7.25
C VAL A 35 -6.13 13.01 -6.86
N PRO A 36 -5.92 14.30 -6.55
CA PRO A 36 -4.64 14.79 -6.05
C PRO A 36 -4.19 14.08 -4.77
N GLY A 37 -2.89 13.79 -4.68
CA GLY A 37 -2.30 13.08 -3.53
C GLY A 37 -2.61 13.70 -2.16
N ARG A 38 -2.80 15.03 -2.09
CA ARG A 38 -3.18 15.72 -0.85
C ARG A 38 -4.52 15.25 -0.27
N PHE A 39 -5.47 14.87 -1.12
CA PHE A 39 -6.76 14.33 -0.70
C PHE A 39 -6.63 12.81 -0.49
N ALA A 40 -6.01 12.12 -1.44
CA ALA A 40 -5.86 10.67 -1.38
C ALA A 40 -5.16 10.18 -0.10
N ASN A 41 -4.20 10.97 0.42
CA ASN A 41 -3.41 10.61 1.60
C ASN A 41 -4.04 11.06 2.95
N ARG A 42 -5.21 11.70 2.95
CA ARG A 42 -5.82 12.26 4.18
C ARG A 42 -7.30 11.98 4.32
N ARG A 43 -8.03 11.81 3.22
CA ARG A 43 -9.47 11.59 3.22
C ARG A 43 -9.80 10.26 3.90
N THR A 44 -10.46 10.31 5.04
CA THR A 44 -10.98 9.11 5.71
C THR A 44 -12.27 8.63 5.04
N VAL A 45 -12.65 7.37 5.23
CA VAL A 45 -13.92 6.83 4.74
C VAL A 45 -15.10 7.59 5.36
N ASN A 46 -15.03 7.87 6.66
CA ASN A 46 -16.04 8.65 7.36
C ASN A 46 -16.24 10.04 6.72
N ASP A 47 -15.14 10.78 6.53
CA ASP A 47 -15.17 12.12 5.93
C ASP A 47 -15.67 12.08 4.49
N ALA A 48 -15.30 11.05 3.74
CA ALA A 48 -15.64 10.88 2.33
C ALA A 48 -17.13 10.64 2.12
N ILE A 49 -17.70 9.67 2.84
CA ILE A 49 -19.09 9.27 2.71
C ILE A 49 -20.01 10.38 3.26
N SER A 50 -19.58 11.05 4.34
CA SER A 50 -20.30 12.19 4.89
C SER A 50 -20.53 13.29 3.85
N ASN A 51 -21.80 13.53 3.52
CA ASN A 51 -22.22 14.52 2.51
C ASN A 51 -21.56 14.34 1.13
N MET A 52 -21.22 13.10 0.75
CA MET A 52 -20.57 12.80 -0.53
C MET A 52 -19.30 13.64 -0.78
N ALA A 53 -18.54 13.91 0.27
CA ALA A 53 -17.38 14.80 0.20
C ALA A 53 -16.29 14.30 -0.76
N TRP A 54 -16.21 12.99 -0.98
CA TRP A 54 -15.23 12.38 -1.88
C TRP A 54 -15.37 12.86 -3.33
N ILE A 55 -16.57 13.25 -3.77
CA ILE A 55 -16.80 13.79 -5.12
C ILE A 55 -15.94 15.05 -5.34
N ARG A 56 -15.77 15.86 -4.30
CA ARG A 56 -14.97 17.10 -4.35
C ARG A 56 -13.46 16.84 -4.45
N ASP A 57 -13.02 15.60 -4.22
CA ASP A 57 -11.60 15.24 -4.34
C ASP A 57 -11.20 14.98 -5.79
N ILE A 58 -12.16 14.81 -6.70
CA ILE A 58 -11.94 14.52 -8.11
C ILE A 58 -11.64 15.81 -8.86
N HIS A 59 -10.50 15.86 -9.53
CA HIS A 59 -10.03 17.02 -10.30
C HIS A 59 -9.72 16.61 -11.74
N GLY A 60 -10.22 17.37 -12.72
CA GLY A 60 -9.92 17.12 -14.13
C GLY A 60 -11.17 17.18 -14.99
N GLU A 61 -11.04 16.72 -16.22
CA GLU A 61 -12.13 16.68 -17.19
C GLU A 61 -12.96 15.40 -17.04
N ALA A 62 -14.28 15.54 -17.13
CA ALA A 62 -15.22 14.42 -17.06
C ALA A 62 -15.34 13.73 -18.43
N THR A 63 -14.35 12.91 -18.78
CA THR A 63 -14.44 12.06 -19.97
C THR A 63 -15.49 10.95 -19.77
N PRO A 64 -16.02 10.35 -20.86
CA PRO A 64 -16.98 9.25 -20.74
C PRO A 64 -16.49 8.09 -19.87
N GLU A 65 -15.20 7.77 -19.92
CA GLU A 65 -14.58 6.72 -19.11
C GLU A 65 -14.60 7.09 -17.62
N VAL A 66 -14.24 8.34 -17.29
CA VAL A 66 -14.29 8.87 -15.92
C VAL A 66 -15.72 8.83 -15.38
N ILE A 67 -16.70 9.23 -16.20
CA ILE A 67 -18.12 9.20 -15.84
C ILE A 67 -18.59 7.77 -15.57
N ALA A 68 -18.22 6.80 -16.42
CA ALA A 68 -18.58 5.40 -16.23
C ALA A 68 -18.00 4.83 -14.93
N GLU A 69 -16.72 5.10 -14.65
CA GLU A 69 -16.08 4.68 -13.39
C GLU A 69 -16.67 5.38 -12.16
N PHE A 70 -17.06 6.65 -12.30
CA PHE A 70 -17.73 7.41 -11.26
C PHE A 70 -19.10 6.81 -10.91
N LEU A 71 -19.94 6.54 -11.91
CA LEU A 71 -21.28 5.95 -11.69
C LEU A 71 -21.18 4.58 -11.02
N LYS A 72 -20.27 3.72 -11.51
CA LYS A 72 -19.98 2.42 -10.89
C LYS A 72 -19.58 2.58 -9.43
N LEU A 73 -18.71 3.55 -9.12
CA LEU A 73 -18.25 3.77 -7.76
C LEU A 73 -19.38 4.31 -6.87
N CYS A 74 -20.24 5.19 -7.38
CA CYS A 74 -21.45 5.64 -6.69
C CYS A 74 -22.35 4.47 -6.29
N ASP A 75 -22.65 3.55 -7.22
CA ASP A 75 -23.51 2.39 -6.96
C ASP A 75 -22.95 1.47 -5.86
N ILE A 76 -21.62 1.35 -5.77
CA ILE A 76 -20.96 0.56 -4.74
C ILE A 76 -20.95 1.30 -3.40
N ILE A 77 -20.65 2.61 -3.40
CA ILE A 77 -20.59 3.43 -2.19
C ILE A 77 -21.97 3.59 -1.55
N ASP A 78 -23.04 3.67 -2.34
CA ASP A 78 -24.41 3.80 -1.85
C ASP A 78 -24.84 2.61 -0.97
N GLN A 79 -24.20 1.46 -1.14
CA GLN A 79 -24.43 0.26 -0.34
C GLN A 79 -23.60 0.22 0.96
N VAL A 80 -22.75 1.23 1.21
CA VAL A 80 -21.86 1.25 2.36
C VAL A 80 -22.55 1.98 3.51
N GLU A 81 -22.86 1.22 4.56
CA GLU A 81 -23.37 1.75 5.83
C GLU A 81 -22.25 1.77 6.88
N LEU A 82 -21.93 2.96 7.38
CA LEU A 82 -21.00 3.10 8.50
C LEU A 82 -21.69 2.73 9.81
N GLN A 83 -20.95 2.10 10.71
CA GLN A 83 -21.41 1.75 12.05
C GLN A 83 -20.81 2.75 13.05
N PRO A 84 -21.59 3.74 13.52
CA PRO A 84 -21.13 4.67 14.54
C PRO A 84 -20.61 3.91 15.76
N ASP A 85 -19.57 4.44 16.40
CA ASP A 85 -18.95 3.90 17.61
C ASP A 85 -18.31 2.50 17.50
N THR A 86 -18.24 1.94 16.28
CA THR A 86 -17.54 0.67 16.01
C THR A 86 -16.21 0.97 15.32
N PRO A 87 -15.06 0.63 15.90
CA PRO A 87 -13.78 0.93 15.26
C PRO A 87 -13.54 0.08 14.00
N ASP A 88 -12.84 0.65 13.02
CA ASP A 88 -12.36 -0.08 11.85
C ASP A 88 -11.44 -1.26 12.23
N ARG A 89 -11.55 -2.38 11.51
CA ARG A 89 -10.74 -3.58 11.76
C ARG A 89 -9.78 -3.85 10.61
N HIS A 90 -8.48 -3.69 10.87
CA HIS A 90 -7.43 -3.96 9.89
C HIS A 90 -6.86 -5.38 10.05
N THR A 91 -6.92 -6.15 8.96
CA THR A 91 -6.44 -7.53 8.90
C THR A 91 -5.21 -7.66 8.00
N TRP A 92 -4.15 -8.27 8.53
CA TRP A 92 -2.94 -8.62 7.80
C TRP A 92 -3.16 -9.87 6.96
N ARG A 93 -3.43 -9.68 5.67
CA ARG A 93 -3.78 -10.76 4.71
C ARG A 93 -2.69 -11.79 4.47
N PHE A 94 -1.46 -11.53 4.88
CA PHE A 94 -0.32 -12.42 4.68
C PHE A 94 0.05 -13.20 5.95
N SER A 95 -0.88 -13.31 6.89
CA SER A 95 -0.82 -14.25 8.00
C SER A 95 -2.17 -14.96 8.11
N THR A 96 -2.15 -16.25 8.41
CA THR A 96 -3.37 -17.02 8.70
C THR A 96 -4.08 -16.53 9.96
N SER A 97 -3.36 -15.93 10.91
CA SER A 97 -3.95 -15.31 12.10
C SER A 97 -4.60 -13.96 11.82
N GLY A 98 -4.39 -13.37 10.63
CA GLY A 98 -4.83 -12.01 10.33
C GLY A 98 -4.07 -10.92 11.11
N GLN A 99 -3.13 -11.28 11.97
CA GLN A 99 -2.35 -10.34 12.77
C GLN A 99 -1.06 -9.92 12.07
N TYR A 100 -0.73 -8.64 12.22
CA TYR A 100 0.54 -8.10 11.76
C TYR A 100 1.67 -8.51 12.70
N THR A 101 2.78 -8.96 12.12
CA THR A 101 4.07 -9.04 12.81
C THR A 101 5.17 -8.49 11.92
N ALA A 102 6.22 -7.93 12.51
CA ALA A 102 7.40 -7.49 11.75
C ALA A 102 8.01 -8.63 10.93
N LYS A 103 8.00 -9.87 11.48
CA LYS A 103 8.48 -11.07 10.80
C LYS A 103 7.64 -11.38 9.55
N SER A 104 6.31 -11.50 9.67
CA SER A 104 5.46 -11.80 8.52
C SER A 104 5.53 -10.70 7.44
N ALA A 105 5.69 -9.44 7.85
CA ALA A 105 5.92 -8.33 6.91
C ALA A 105 7.24 -8.49 6.15
N TYR A 106 8.33 -8.81 6.87
CA TYR A 106 9.62 -9.09 6.26
C TYR A 106 9.53 -10.28 5.29
N ASP A 107 8.99 -11.41 5.72
CA ASP A 107 8.84 -12.60 4.90
C ASP A 107 8.05 -12.30 3.60
N THR A 108 7.01 -11.47 3.68
CA THR A 108 6.24 -11.05 2.49
C THR A 108 6.99 -10.10 1.58
N LEU A 109 7.82 -9.21 2.13
CA LEU A 109 8.64 -8.29 1.34
C LEU A 109 9.66 -9.05 0.48
N PHE A 110 10.13 -10.19 0.98
CA PHE A 110 11.08 -11.08 0.31
C PHE A 110 10.43 -12.29 -0.36
N LEU A 111 9.10 -12.34 -0.45
CA LEU A 111 8.40 -13.41 -1.13
C LEU A 111 8.77 -13.41 -2.62
N GLY A 112 9.28 -14.53 -3.11
CA GLY A 112 9.78 -14.66 -4.49
C GLY A 112 11.18 -14.07 -4.71
N SER A 113 11.85 -13.59 -3.66
CA SER A 113 13.26 -13.21 -3.76
C SER A 113 14.13 -14.46 -3.96
N VAL A 114 15.15 -14.32 -4.81
CA VAL A 114 16.18 -15.36 -4.92
C VAL A 114 17.21 -15.10 -3.83
N PRO A 115 17.43 -16.06 -2.91
CA PRO A 115 18.44 -15.89 -1.87
C PRO A 115 19.82 -15.76 -2.54
N PHE A 116 20.59 -14.78 -2.10
CA PHE A 116 21.97 -14.65 -2.51
C PHE A 116 22.80 -15.73 -1.80
N GLU A 117 22.94 -16.90 -2.43
CA GLU A 117 23.55 -18.10 -1.85
C GLU A 117 24.91 -17.88 -1.14
N PRO A 118 25.83 -17.02 -1.65
CA PRO A 118 27.11 -16.76 -0.97
C PRO A 118 27.01 -15.87 0.29
N TRP A 119 25.82 -15.46 0.74
CA TRP A 119 25.67 -14.60 1.93
C TRP A 119 26.34 -15.20 3.17
N GLU A 120 26.30 -16.52 3.32
CA GLU A 120 26.93 -17.20 4.45
C GLU A 120 28.44 -17.00 4.46
N ARG A 121 29.09 -17.03 3.29
CA ARG A 121 30.54 -16.82 3.18
C ARG A 121 30.92 -15.39 3.56
N VAL A 122 30.05 -14.43 3.26
CA VAL A 122 30.23 -13.03 3.64
C VAL A 122 30.06 -12.89 5.16
N TRP A 123 28.93 -13.32 5.72
CA TRP A 123 28.52 -12.96 7.08
C TRP A 123 28.91 -13.96 8.17
N LYS A 124 29.12 -15.25 7.86
CA LYS A 124 29.55 -16.28 8.83
C LYS A 124 31.07 -16.41 8.96
N SER A 125 31.85 -15.55 8.28
CA SER A 125 33.31 -15.53 8.43
C SER A 125 33.73 -14.85 9.74
N TRP A 126 34.90 -15.22 10.28
CA TRP A 126 35.52 -14.59 11.45
C TRP A 126 36.03 -13.16 11.22
N ALA A 127 35.80 -12.61 10.01
CA ALA A 127 36.28 -11.29 9.66
C ALA A 127 35.56 -10.19 10.46
N PRO A 128 36.21 -9.05 10.75
CA PRO A 128 35.56 -7.91 11.38
C PRO A 128 34.41 -7.36 10.53
N GLY A 129 33.41 -6.71 11.16
CA GLY A 129 32.23 -6.19 10.45
C GLY A 129 32.54 -5.23 9.30
N LYS A 130 33.64 -4.46 9.37
CA LYS A 130 34.10 -3.62 8.25
C LYS A 130 34.42 -4.45 7.00
N CYS A 131 34.99 -5.65 7.18
CA CYS A 131 35.30 -6.57 6.11
C CYS A 131 34.03 -7.23 5.54
N HIS A 132 33.07 -7.59 6.39
CA HIS A 132 31.76 -8.09 5.93
C HIS A 132 31.04 -7.07 5.05
N PHE A 133 31.00 -5.80 5.49
CA PHE A 133 30.35 -4.73 4.74
C PHE A 133 31.05 -4.46 3.40
N PHE A 134 32.39 -4.45 3.39
CA PHE A 134 33.15 -4.33 2.15
C PHE A 134 32.88 -5.50 1.19
N LEU A 135 32.93 -6.75 1.68
CA LEU A 135 32.63 -7.94 0.88
C LEU A 135 31.19 -7.92 0.34
N TRP A 136 30.22 -7.52 1.17
CA TRP A 136 28.83 -7.36 0.76
C TRP A 136 28.70 -6.37 -0.42
N LEU A 137 29.33 -5.20 -0.31
CA LEU A 137 29.37 -4.24 -1.42
C LEU A 137 30.09 -4.81 -2.64
N ALA A 138 31.21 -5.51 -2.45
CA ALA A 138 32.00 -6.07 -3.54
C ALA A 138 31.19 -7.08 -4.35
N VAL A 139 30.51 -8.01 -3.70
CA VAL A 139 29.72 -9.02 -4.42
C VAL A 139 28.52 -8.40 -5.15
N HIS A 140 27.92 -7.35 -4.58
CA HIS A 140 26.87 -6.60 -5.28
C HIS A 140 27.39 -5.62 -6.34
N ARG A 141 28.71 -5.61 -6.64
CA ARG A 141 29.36 -4.62 -7.53
C ARG A 141 29.05 -3.18 -7.14
N ARG A 142 28.98 -2.93 -5.83
CA ARG A 142 28.68 -1.64 -5.20
C ARG A 142 29.89 -0.96 -4.57
N CYS A 143 31.08 -1.53 -4.70
CA CYS A 143 32.31 -0.85 -4.31
C CYS A 143 32.58 0.34 -5.25
N TRP A 144 33.10 1.43 -4.69
CA TRP A 144 33.64 2.55 -5.45
C TRP A 144 34.97 2.16 -6.09
N THR A 145 34.91 1.55 -7.27
CA THR A 145 36.06 1.31 -8.15
C THR A 145 36.03 2.29 -9.32
N ALA A 146 37.11 2.35 -10.10
CA ALA A 146 37.20 3.21 -11.29
C ALA A 146 36.05 2.96 -12.30
N ASP A 147 35.46 1.76 -12.28
CA ASP A 147 34.30 1.38 -13.12
C ASP A 147 33.03 2.19 -12.83
N ARG A 148 32.97 2.95 -11.72
CA ARG A 148 31.82 3.79 -11.31
C ARG A 148 32.04 5.29 -11.45
N LEU A 149 33.18 5.74 -11.97
CA LEU A 149 33.51 7.18 -12.12
C LEU A 149 32.90 7.83 -13.37
N ARG A 150 31.66 7.49 -13.75
CA ARG A 150 30.92 8.14 -14.85
C ARG A 150 29.91 9.15 -14.34
#